data_AF-A0A9Q0V0K7-F1
#
_entry.id   AF-A0A9Q0V0K7-F1
#
_cell.length_a   1.000
_cell.length_b   1.000
_cell.length_c   1.000
_cell.angle_alpha   90.00
_cell.angle_beta   90.00
_cell.angle_gamma   90.00
#
_symmetry.space_group_name_H-M   'P 1'
#
loop_
_entity.id
_entity.type
_entity.pdbx_description
1 polymer ?
#
loop_
_entity_poly.entity_id
_entity_poly.type
_entity_poly.pdbx_seq_one_letter_code
_entity_poly.pdbx_strand_id
1 'polypeptide(L)'
;MNGSIIIFDSAYAAYITDDSPRSIFEIPGAREVAIEVSSFSKFAGFTGIRLGWTVVPEELSFSDGFPLIKDFDRIVCTCFNGASSIAQAGGLACLSPEGFAAVCSITDCYKENAKILRNTFDSLGLKVYGGKNAPYLWVHFPGSKSWDVFSEILERTHIITVPGSGFGPSR
;
A
#
# COMPACT_ATOMS: atom_id res chain seq x y z
N MET A 1 3.49 7.44 -26.25
CA MET A 1 2.91 6.50 -25.27
C MET A 1 3.52 5.12 -25.52
N ASN A 2 3.79 4.37 -24.46
CA ASN A 2 4.52 3.09 -24.55
C ASN A 2 3.61 1.86 -24.77
N GLY A 3 2.28 2.03 -24.87
CA GLY A 3 1.33 0.91 -24.97
C GLY A 3 1.37 -0.03 -23.76
N SER A 4 1.70 0.51 -22.58
CA SER A 4 1.91 -0.27 -21.36
C SER A 4 0.66 -0.28 -20.49
N ILE A 5 0.51 -1.34 -19.70
CA ILE A 5 -0.49 -1.44 -18.64
C ILE A 5 0.18 -1.13 -17.30
N ILE A 6 -0.43 -0.26 -16.51
CA ILE A 6 -0.01 0.10 -15.17
C ILE A 6 -0.76 -0.79 -14.18
N ILE A 7 -0.02 -1.47 -13.30
CA ILE A 7 -0.60 -2.10 -12.11
C ILE A 7 -0.32 -1.16 -10.94
N PHE A 8 -1.35 -0.46 -10.49
CA PHE A 8 -1.25 0.52 -9.42
C PHE A 8 -1.67 -0.11 -8.09
N ASP A 9 -0.75 -0.16 -7.12
CA ASP A 9 -1.04 -0.65 -5.77
C ASP A 9 -1.42 0.52 -4.86
N SER A 10 -2.69 0.60 -4.48
CA SER A 10 -3.25 1.64 -3.62
C SER A 10 -3.42 1.18 -2.15
N ALA A 11 -2.76 0.11 -1.71
CA ALA A 11 -2.95 -0.46 -0.37
C ALA A 11 -2.70 0.53 0.78
N TYR A 12 -1.89 1.57 0.56
CA TYR A 12 -1.59 2.61 1.56
C TYR A 12 -2.32 3.94 1.31
N ALA A 13 -3.22 4.03 0.31
CA ALA A 13 -3.87 5.28 -0.06
C ALA A 13 -4.70 5.92 1.08
N ALA A 14 -5.19 5.12 2.03
CA ALA A 14 -5.89 5.62 3.22
C ALA A 14 -5.01 6.51 4.12
N TYR A 15 -3.69 6.41 4.02
CA TYR A 15 -2.75 7.20 4.81
C TYR A 15 -2.41 8.56 4.19
N ILE A 16 -2.85 8.84 2.96
CA ILE A 16 -2.57 10.10 2.26
C ILE A 16 -3.27 11.27 2.98
N THR A 17 -2.50 12.32 3.29
CA THR A 17 -2.96 13.50 4.04
C THR A 17 -3.00 14.80 3.25
N ASP A 18 -2.33 14.84 2.09
CA ASP A 18 -2.40 15.95 1.16
C ASP A 18 -3.36 15.65 0.00
N ASP A 19 -3.44 16.58 -0.95
CA ASP A 19 -4.34 16.51 -2.11
C ASP A 19 -3.86 15.56 -3.22
N SER A 20 -2.90 14.67 -2.91
CA SER A 20 -2.46 13.64 -3.86
C SER A 20 -3.61 12.66 -4.15
N PRO A 21 -3.74 12.17 -5.40
CA PRO A 21 -4.77 11.20 -5.74
C PRO A 21 -4.58 9.90 -4.95
N ARG A 22 -5.70 9.33 -4.50
CA ARG A 22 -5.78 8.06 -3.77
C ARG A 22 -6.06 6.89 -4.69
N SER A 23 -6.68 7.14 -5.84
CA SER A 23 -6.88 6.18 -6.91
C SER A 23 -6.23 6.66 -8.20
N ILE A 24 -5.69 5.71 -8.98
CA ILE A 24 -5.17 6.03 -10.31
C ILE A 24 -6.28 6.53 -11.25
N PHE A 25 -7.54 6.15 -10.99
CA PHE A 25 -8.68 6.54 -11.81
C PHE A 25 -9.15 8.00 -11.61
N GLU A 26 -8.53 8.74 -10.68
CA GLU A 26 -8.69 10.20 -10.62
C GLU A 26 -8.02 10.91 -11.82
N ILE A 27 -7.12 10.21 -12.52
CA ILE A 27 -6.43 10.73 -13.71
C ILE A 27 -7.25 10.41 -14.97
N PRO A 28 -7.65 11.42 -15.77
CA PRO A 28 -8.33 11.19 -17.04
C PRO A 28 -7.51 10.28 -17.97
N GLY A 29 -8.18 9.29 -18.59
CA GLY A 29 -7.55 8.29 -19.45
C GLY A 29 -6.93 7.10 -18.71
N ALA A 30 -6.81 7.12 -17.37
CA ALA A 30 -6.24 5.99 -16.62
C ALA A 30 -7.01 4.68 -16.82
N ARG A 31 -8.33 4.76 -17.07
CA ARG A 31 -9.18 3.58 -17.32
C ARG A 31 -8.75 2.78 -18.55
N GLU A 32 -8.08 3.40 -19.52
CA GLU A 32 -7.59 2.75 -20.73
C GLU A 32 -6.24 2.05 -20.53
N VAL A 33 -5.54 2.32 -19.42
CA VAL A 33 -4.14 1.90 -19.23
C VAL A 33 -3.82 1.34 -17.85
N ALA A 34 -4.76 1.31 -16.90
CA ALA A 34 -4.46 0.96 -15.51
C ALA A 34 -5.41 -0.07 -14.90
N ILE A 35 -4.83 -0.94 -14.07
CA ILE A 35 -5.50 -1.79 -13.09
C ILE A 35 -5.11 -1.27 -11.72
N GLU A 36 -6.07 -1.18 -10.80
CA GLU A 36 -5.79 -0.83 -9.40
C GLU A 36 -5.96 -2.05 -8.50
N VAL A 37 -5.00 -2.29 -7.61
CA VAL A 37 -5.04 -3.36 -6.59
C VAL A 37 -4.97 -2.71 -5.22
N SER A 38 -5.77 -3.20 -4.27
CA SER A 38 -5.76 -2.68 -2.90
C SER A 38 -6.13 -3.74 -1.86
N SER A 39 -6.05 -3.37 -0.58
CA SER A 39 -6.23 -4.30 0.53
C SER A 39 -6.82 -3.67 1.79
N PHE A 40 -7.67 -4.44 2.46
CA PHE A 40 -8.11 -4.14 3.83
C PHE A 40 -7.00 -4.34 4.87
N SER A 41 -5.86 -4.94 4.51
CA SER A 41 -4.78 -5.26 5.45
C SER A 41 -4.22 -4.02 6.15
N LYS A 42 -4.03 -2.93 5.40
CA LYS A 42 -3.39 -1.70 5.90
C LYS A 42 -4.41 -0.62 6.26
N PHE A 43 -5.59 -0.68 5.64
CA PHE A 43 -6.74 0.14 5.99
C PHE A 43 -7.36 -0.35 7.32
N ALA A 44 -7.89 -1.56 7.37
CA ALA A 44 -8.70 -2.08 8.48
C ALA A 44 -7.99 -3.11 9.39
N GLY A 45 -6.68 -3.31 9.25
CA GLY A 45 -5.93 -4.29 10.06
C GLY A 45 -6.16 -5.76 9.67
N PHE A 46 -6.66 -6.05 8.46
CA PHE A 46 -7.00 -7.40 8.01
C PHE A 46 -5.78 -8.24 7.55
N THR A 47 -4.59 -7.98 8.09
CA THR A 47 -3.36 -8.72 7.71
C THR A 47 -3.53 -10.23 7.89
N GLY A 48 -4.21 -10.67 8.96
CA GLY A 48 -4.56 -12.07 9.22
C GLY A 48 -5.94 -12.51 8.71
N ILE A 49 -6.88 -11.58 8.50
CA ILE A 49 -8.27 -11.86 8.08
C ILE A 49 -8.38 -12.11 6.56
N ARG A 50 -7.46 -11.52 5.78
CA ARG A 50 -7.27 -11.75 4.34
C ARG A 50 -8.45 -11.26 3.49
N LEU A 51 -8.47 -9.95 3.21
CA LEU A 51 -9.37 -9.36 2.22
C LEU A 51 -8.68 -8.23 1.44
N GLY A 52 -8.99 -8.16 0.15
CA GLY A 52 -8.53 -7.14 -0.78
C GLY A 52 -9.35 -7.19 -2.06
N TRP A 53 -9.02 -6.34 -3.02
CA TRP A 53 -9.73 -6.26 -4.29
C TRP A 53 -8.82 -5.77 -5.41
N THR A 54 -9.27 -6.00 -6.64
CA THR A 54 -8.67 -5.48 -7.87
C THR A 54 -9.77 -4.84 -8.70
N VAL A 55 -9.51 -3.65 -9.24
CA VAL A 55 -10.38 -2.95 -10.18
C VAL A 55 -9.77 -3.03 -11.57
N VAL A 56 -10.46 -3.72 -12.48
CA VAL A 56 -10.11 -3.80 -13.90
C VAL A 56 -11.17 -3.02 -14.69
N PRO A 57 -10.83 -1.90 -15.34
CA PRO A 57 -11.77 -1.14 -16.15
C PRO A 57 -12.21 -1.88 -17.42
N GLU A 58 -13.40 -1.56 -17.92
CA GLU A 58 -13.92 -2.13 -19.17
C GLU A 58 -13.21 -1.56 -20.41
N GLU A 59 -12.67 -0.35 -20.31
CA GLU A 59 -11.95 0.36 -21.36
C GLU A 59 -10.54 -0.19 -21.59
N LEU A 60 -10.03 -1.03 -20.67
CA LEU A 60 -8.70 -1.62 -20.75
C LEU A 60 -8.71 -2.84 -21.67
N SER A 61 -7.98 -2.75 -22.78
CA SER A 61 -7.88 -3.82 -23.79
C SER A 61 -6.44 -4.15 -24.15
N PHE A 62 -6.21 -5.38 -24.59
CA PHE A 62 -4.94 -5.78 -25.20
C PHE A 62 -4.77 -5.17 -26.60
N SER A 63 -3.59 -5.36 -27.19
CA SER A 63 -3.27 -4.82 -28.52
C SER A 63 -4.16 -5.34 -29.66
N ASP A 64 -4.80 -6.48 -29.48
CA ASP A 64 -5.78 -7.06 -30.42
C ASP A 64 -7.21 -6.56 -30.18
N GLY A 65 -7.42 -5.67 -29.21
CA GLY A 65 -8.72 -5.14 -28.81
C GLY A 65 -9.51 -6.06 -27.87
N PHE A 66 -8.95 -7.17 -27.40
CA PHE A 66 -9.63 -8.05 -26.46
C PHE A 66 -9.69 -7.40 -25.06
N PRO A 67 -10.87 -7.32 -24.40
CA PRO A 67 -11.00 -6.69 -23.09
C PRO A 67 -10.28 -7.49 -21.99
N LEU A 68 -9.38 -6.85 -21.26
CA LEU A 68 -8.56 -7.52 -20.25
C LEU A 68 -9.39 -8.12 -19.11
N ILE A 69 -10.51 -7.46 -18.75
CA ILE A 69 -11.43 -7.92 -17.70
C ILE A 69 -11.94 -9.35 -17.93
N LYS A 70 -12.07 -9.78 -19.19
CA LYS A 70 -12.53 -11.15 -19.52
C LYS A 70 -11.51 -12.21 -19.14
N ASP A 71 -10.23 -11.95 -19.40
CA ASP A 71 -9.16 -12.88 -19.00
C ASP A 71 -8.93 -12.85 -17.48
N PHE A 72 -9.07 -11.68 -16.84
CA PHE A 72 -9.02 -11.58 -15.39
C PHE A 72 -10.13 -12.42 -14.72
N ASP A 73 -11.37 -12.30 -15.19
CA ASP A 73 -12.50 -13.11 -14.75
C ASP A 73 -12.23 -14.61 -14.95
N ARG A 74 -11.74 -14.99 -16.14
CA ARG A 74 -11.38 -16.39 -16.46
C ARG A 74 -10.32 -16.96 -15.54
N ILE A 75 -9.33 -16.15 -15.12
CA ILE A 75 -8.31 -16.54 -14.13
C ILE A 75 -8.96 -16.69 -12.75
N VAL A 76 -9.75 -15.71 -12.29
CA VAL A 76 -10.40 -15.76 -10.98
C VAL A 76 -11.32 -16.98 -10.88
N CYS A 77 -12.20 -17.22 -11.85
CA CYS A 77 -13.13 -18.36 -11.82
C CYS A 77 -12.46 -19.74 -11.92
N THR A 78 -11.19 -19.83 -12.31
CA THR A 78 -10.48 -21.11 -12.45
C THR A 78 -9.42 -21.35 -11.39
N CYS A 79 -8.79 -20.29 -10.91
CA CYS A 79 -7.72 -20.39 -9.93
C CYS A 79 -8.19 -20.00 -8.52
N PHE A 80 -9.42 -19.53 -8.35
CA PHE A 80 -9.94 -19.04 -7.08
C PHE A 80 -11.41 -19.38 -6.86
N ASN A 81 -11.77 -19.66 -5.60
CA ASN A 81 -13.15 -19.98 -5.20
C ASN A 81 -13.83 -18.84 -4.42
N GLY A 82 -13.25 -17.64 -4.46
CA GLY A 82 -13.72 -16.49 -3.70
C GLY A 82 -13.07 -16.36 -2.32
N ALA A 83 -13.15 -15.16 -1.76
CA ALA A 83 -12.64 -14.85 -0.43
C ALA A 83 -13.51 -15.48 0.66
N SER A 84 -12.96 -15.69 1.85
CA SER A 84 -13.72 -16.18 3.01
C SER A 84 -14.98 -15.32 3.25
N SER A 85 -16.14 -15.95 3.39
CA SER A 85 -17.40 -15.24 3.66
C SER A 85 -17.35 -14.45 4.97
N ILE A 86 -16.61 -14.94 5.97
CA ILE A 86 -16.37 -14.24 7.24
C ILE A 86 -15.55 -12.97 7.00
N ALA A 87 -14.49 -13.06 6.19
CA ALA A 87 -13.68 -11.91 5.82
C ALA A 87 -14.51 -10.88 5.05
N GLN A 88 -15.33 -11.33 4.09
CA GLN A 88 -16.24 -10.47 3.33
C GLN A 88 -17.25 -9.75 4.22
N ALA A 89 -17.86 -10.44 5.19
CA ALA A 89 -18.77 -9.82 6.15
C ALA A 89 -18.08 -8.74 7.00
N GLY A 90 -16.84 -8.99 7.44
CA GLY A 90 -16.02 -7.99 8.11
C GLY A 90 -15.69 -6.80 7.20
N GLY A 91 -15.32 -7.06 5.95
CA GLY A 91 -15.06 -6.02 4.95
C GLY A 91 -16.27 -5.14 4.69
N LEU A 92 -17.46 -5.73 4.57
CA LEU A 92 -18.72 -4.98 4.43
C LEU A 92 -18.98 -4.08 5.65
N ALA A 93 -18.77 -4.61 6.87
CA ALA A 93 -18.91 -3.81 8.09
C ALA A 93 -17.93 -2.64 8.15
N CYS A 94 -16.68 -2.82 7.69
CA CYS A 94 -15.70 -1.74 7.60
C CYS A 94 -16.12 -0.57 6.67
N LEU A 95 -17.06 -0.82 5.75
CA LEU A 95 -17.56 0.18 4.80
C LEU A 95 -18.87 0.86 5.26
N SER A 96 -19.43 0.46 6.41
CA SER A 96 -20.53 1.21 7.03
C SER A 96 -20.02 2.56 7.56
N PRO A 97 -20.89 3.56 7.80
CA PRO A 97 -20.47 4.83 8.39
C PRO A 97 -19.69 4.65 9.71
N GLU A 98 -20.17 3.79 10.59
CA GLU A 98 -19.54 3.49 11.89
C GLU A 98 -18.23 2.73 11.72
N GLY A 99 -18.21 1.72 10.84
CA GLY A 99 -17.01 0.93 10.55
C GLY A 99 -15.92 1.77 9.91
N PHE A 100 -16.28 2.62 8.96
CA PHE A 100 -15.35 3.51 8.28
C PHE A 100 -14.73 4.51 9.27
N ALA A 101 -15.55 5.12 10.14
CA ALA A 101 -15.07 6.00 11.19
C ALA A 101 -14.09 5.29 12.15
N ALA A 102 -14.38 4.04 12.54
CA ALA A 102 -13.48 3.25 13.38
C ALA A 102 -12.14 2.96 12.68
N VAL A 103 -12.18 2.61 11.40
CA VAL A 103 -10.97 2.34 10.60
C VAL A 103 -10.13 3.61 10.40
N CYS A 104 -10.76 4.76 10.17
CA CYS A 104 -10.07 6.05 10.12
C CYS A 104 -9.34 6.36 11.42
N SER A 105 -9.97 6.14 12.58
CA SER A 105 -9.35 6.34 13.89
C SER A 105 -8.09 5.48 14.09
N ILE A 106 -8.13 4.22 13.64
CA ILE A 106 -6.95 3.34 13.65
C ILE A 106 -5.83 3.91 12.76
N THR A 107 -6.18 4.38 11.56
CA THR A 107 -5.23 4.99 10.62
C THR A 107 -4.57 6.23 11.23
N ASP A 108 -5.34 7.08 11.91
CA ASP A 108 -4.83 8.28 12.58
C ASP A 108 -3.88 7.95 13.74
N CYS A 109 -4.14 6.89 14.50
CA CYS A 109 -3.22 6.39 15.51
C CYS A 109 -1.85 6.01 14.90
N TYR A 110 -1.85 5.28 13.78
CA TYR A 110 -0.60 4.92 13.10
C TYR A 110 0.12 6.12 12.47
N LYS A 111 -0.61 7.14 12.02
CA LYS A 111 -0.02 8.39 11.53
C LYS A 111 0.68 9.15 12.65
N GLU A 112 0.09 9.20 13.85
CA GLU A 112 0.76 9.82 15.00
C GLU A 112 2.02 9.04 15.40
N ASN A 113 2.00 7.71 15.36
CA ASN A 113 3.21 6.90 15.58
C ASN A 113 4.31 7.23 14.55
N ALA A 114 3.96 7.35 13.27
CA ALA A 114 4.92 7.71 12.23
C ALA A 114 5.51 9.11 12.46
N LYS A 115 4.70 10.07 12.92
CA LYS A 115 5.13 11.42 13.27
C LYS A 115 6.09 11.44 14.47
N ILE A 116 5.81 10.66 15.53
CA ILE A 116 6.70 10.53 16.69
C ILE A 116 8.08 10.02 16.26
N LEU A 117 8.11 8.95 15.46
CA LEU A 117 9.36 8.38 14.94
C LEU A 117 10.08 9.36 14.02
N ARG A 118 9.35 10.08 13.16
CA ARG A 118 9.91 11.07 12.25
C ARG A 118 10.62 12.18 13.02
N ASN A 119 9.93 12.76 14.01
CA ASN A 119 10.49 13.81 14.87
C ASN A 119 11.72 13.31 15.64
N THR A 120 11.72 12.05 16.06
CA THR A 120 12.86 11.43 16.75
C THR A 120 14.08 11.40 15.84
N PHE A 121 13.97 10.85 14.64
CA PHE A 121 15.10 10.78 13.71
C PHE A 121 15.53 12.16 13.18
N ASP A 122 14.58 13.07 12.95
CA ASP A 122 14.87 14.46 12.58
C ASP A 122 15.67 15.17 13.70
N SER A 123 15.32 14.96 14.98
CA SER A 123 16.06 15.53 16.13
C SER A 123 17.48 14.99 16.29
N LEU A 124 17.75 13.79 15.76
CA LEU A 124 19.09 13.17 15.70
C LEU A 124 19.91 13.67 14.50
N GLY A 125 19.37 14.59 13.69
CA GLY A 125 20.03 15.13 12.51
C GLY A 125 20.08 14.16 11.32
N LEU A 126 19.28 13.09 11.35
CA LEU A 126 19.18 12.16 10.23
C LEU A 126 18.22 12.68 9.16
N LYS A 127 18.47 12.30 7.91
CA LYS A 127 17.59 12.66 6.80
C LYS A 127 16.44 11.65 6.70
N VAL A 128 15.21 12.11 6.91
CA VAL A 128 14.00 11.27 6.95
C VAL A 128 13.04 11.60 5.80
N TYR A 129 12.65 10.57 5.05
CA TYR A 129 11.64 10.61 4.00
C TYR A 129 10.41 9.78 4.41
N GLY A 130 9.27 9.99 3.74
CA GLY A 130 8.03 9.26 4.05
C GLY A 130 7.39 9.68 5.37
N GLY A 131 6.54 8.83 5.95
CA GLY A 131 5.86 9.09 7.24
C GLY A 131 4.69 10.06 7.22
N LYS A 132 4.55 10.87 6.16
CA LYS A 132 3.43 11.82 6.01
C LYS A 132 2.19 11.16 5.40
N ASN A 133 2.39 10.42 4.30
CA ASN A 133 1.32 9.79 3.52
C ASN A 133 1.36 8.25 3.59
N ALA A 134 2.16 7.70 4.52
CA ALA A 134 2.35 6.26 4.71
C ALA A 134 2.77 5.97 6.16
N PRO A 135 2.45 4.79 6.72
CA PRO A 135 2.74 4.44 8.12
C PRO A 135 4.19 3.98 8.36
N TYR A 136 5.13 4.37 7.51
CA TYR A 136 6.54 3.98 7.60
C TYR A 136 7.45 5.12 7.17
N LEU A 137 8.67 5.08 7.69
CA LEU A 137 9.72 6.04 7.41
C LEU A 137 10.81 5.41 6.55
N TRP A 138 11.46 6.27 5.76
CA TRP A 138 12.68 5.93 5.05
C TRP A 138 13.81 6.83 5.55
N VAL A 139 14.70 6.25 6.35
CA VAL A 139 15.76 7.00 7.04
C VAL A 139 17.09 6.74 6.34
N HIS A 140 17.80 7.81 5.98
CA HIS A 140 19.06 7.70 5.26
C HIS A 140 20.26 7.68 6.22
N PHE A 141 21.08 6.63 6.09
CA PHE A 141 22.34 6.46 6.80
C PHE A 141 23.50 6.49 5.79
N PRO A 142 24.08 7.66 5.51
CA PRO A 142 25.11 7.81 4.48
C PRO A 142 26.38 7.03 4.84
N GLY A 143 26.98 6.36 3.85
CA GLY A 143 28.26 5.64 4.02
C GLY A 143 28.16 4.27 4.69
N SER A 144 26.97 3.86 5.16
CA SER A 144 26.75 2.56 5.80
C SER A 144 25.92 1.64 4.91
N LYS A 145 26.19 0.33 4.96
CA LYS A 145 25.30 -0.67 4.35
C LYS A 145 24.06 -0.80 5.21
N SER A 146 22.88 -0.90 4.58
CA SER A 146 21.62 -0.97 5.32
C SER A 146 21.51 -2.21 6.23
N TRP A 147 22.17 -3.31 5.89
CA TRP A 147 22.23 -4.49 6.75
C TRP A 147 23.08 -4.28 8.00
N ASP A 148 24.19 -3.54 7.90
CA ASP A 148 25.04 -3.22 9.06
C ASP A 148 24.28 -2.31 10.04
N VAL A 149 23.56 -1.30 9.50
CA VAL A 149 22.68 -0.43 10.30
C VAL A 149 21.54 -1.21 10.96
N PHE A 150 20.91 -2.13 10.22
CA PHE A 150 19.88 -3.02 10.78
C PHE A 150 20.42 -3.82 11.96
N SER A 151 21.57 -4.48 11.80
CA SER A 151 22.19 -5.28 12.87
C SER A 151 22.57 -4.42 14.06
N GLU A 152 23.14 -3.24 13.84
CA GLU A 152 23.51 -2.32 14.92
C GLU A 152 22.30 -1.88 15.75
N ILE A 153 21.20 -1.48 15.10
CA ILE A 153 19.96 -1.09 15.80
C ILE A 153 19.39 -2.30 16.56
N LEU A 154 19.35 -3.48 15.94
CA LEU A 154 18.84 -4.69 16.57
C LEU A 154 19.64 -5.07 17.81
N GLU A 155 20.96 -5.13 17.70
CA GLU A 155 21.86 -5.56 18.78
C GLU A 155 21.87 -4.56 19.94
N ARG A 156 21.87 -3.26 19.65
CA ARG A 156 22.03 -2.21 20.66
C ARG A 156 20.73 -1.76 21.31
N THR A 157 19.61 -1.84 20.60
CA THR A 157 18.32 -1.31 21.10
C THR A 157 17.20 -2.33 21.12
N HIS A 158 17.43 -3.56 20.64
CA HIS A 158 16.41 -4.61 20.53
C HIS A 158 15.22 -4.20 19.64
N ILE A 159 15.43 -3.27 18.70
CA ILE A 159 14.41 -2.80 17.75
C ILE A 159 14.69 -3.45 16.40
N ILE A 160 13.67 -4.10 15.83
CA ILE A 160 13.73 -4.61 14.46
C ILE A 160 13.41 -3.48 13.50
N THR A 161 14.26 -3.30 12.49
CA THR A 161 14.03 -2.41 11.35
C THR A 161 14.04 -3.22 10.05
N VAL A 162 13.88 -2.58 8.89
CA VAL A 162 13.99 -3.27 7.59
C VAL A 162 15.13 -2.65 6.79
N PRO A 163 16.14 -3.44 6.37
CA PRO A 163 17.26 -2.93 5.60
C PRO A 163 16.79 -2.50 4.20
N GLY A 164 17.08 -1.25 3.84
CA GLY A 164 16.64 -0.66 2.57
C GLY A 164 17.06 -1.43 1.31
N SER A 165 18.23 -2.09 1.32
CA SER A 165 18.70 -2.94 0.21
C SER A 165 17.75 -4.10 -0.13
N GLY A 166 16.86 -4.49 0.79
CA GLY A 166 15.81 -5.50 0.52
C GLY A 166 14.76 -5.04 -0.49
N PHE A 167 14.66 -3.73 -0.76
CA PHE A 167 13.71 -3.14 -1.71
C PHE A 167 14.33 -2.86 -3.09
N GLY A 168 15.54 -3.36 -3.34
CA GLY A 168 16.26 -3.19 -4.60
C GLY A 168 17.60 -2.48 -4.42
N PRO A 169 18.42 -2.40 -5.48
CA PRO A 169 19.71 -1.77 -5.42
C PRO A 169 19.57 -0.25 -5.24
N SER A 170 20.39 0.32 -4.36
CA SER A 170 20.71 1.75 -4.36
C SER A 170 21.60 2.03 -5.57
N ARG A 171 20.98 2.29 -6.73
CA ARG A 171 21.68 2.83 -7.90
C ARG A 171 21.90 4.32 -7.74
#